data_AF-A0A510PM93-F1
#
_entry.id   AF-A0A510PM93-F1
#
_cell.length_a   1.000
_cell.length_b   1.000
_cell.length_c   1.000
_cell.angle_alpha   90.00
_cell.angle_beta   90.00
_cell.angle_gamma   90.00
#
_symmetry.space_group_name_H-M   'P 1'
#
loop_
_entity.id
_entity.type
_entity.pdbx_description
1 polymer ?
#
loop_
_entity_poly.entity_id
_entity_poly.type
_entity_poly.pdbx_seq_one_letter_code
_entity_poly.pdbx_strand_id
1 'polypeptide(L)'
;MSEVLNLTGFIRDVKYTACLTESLDRVCLEQFDVNESRAYGIIEAQNTEVAYSKWVSPKRTRSYPFARIYNTYNASKILTIIPIIKDEGRDGDLDKLQYSTVSWMNLLNIYIVLGYYENAEKSQKTKQENKHKLTKQKFNNEFIKNQIKEILNYKQSALHWNKSLLEEKFTSTFQQALNSYKNISDNTGVFTHSQASMGQYLEAVMLDFEEFKNISLKGSKMASERESVTVHKHEYLVDGRKANFCIENYLGGTYYLAPDEILYIKDQYYIQESKNSTRKGLPDLTDIQDGLFKLILYSNIDSINLNNQSINFVSKLKLTGKGIKDKITLPCQLENLEKFLVLNSDNLKEREQEIIRKLLVEVQTNKKLEIEIGAN
;
A
#
# COMPACT_ATOMS: atom_id res chain seq x y z
N MET A 1 -22.18 16.94 -11.86
CA MET A 1 -21.04 16.01 -11.94
C MET A 1 -19.81 16.80 -11.53
N SER A 2 -19.14 16.45 -10.44
CA SER A 2 -17.89 17.12 -10.05
C SER A 2 -16.83 16.82 -11.12
N GLU A 3 -16.24 17.87 -11.69
CA GLU A 3 -15.17 17.75 -12.68
C GLU A 3 -13.93 17.13 -12.02
N VAL A 4 -13.51 15.95 -12.48
CA VAL A 4 -12.31 15.27 -11.99
C VAL A 4 -11.10 16.00 -12.55
N LEU A 5 -10.19 16.44 -11.68
CA LEU A 5 -8.95 17.11 -12.11
C LEU A 5 -7.98 16.07 -12.70
N ASN A 6 -7.39 16.39 -13.85
CA ASN A 6 -6.34 15.57 -14.47
C ASN A 6 -4.98 16.24 -14.23
N LEU A 7 -4.13 15.55 -13.47
CA LEU A 7 -2.79 16.03 -13.16
C LEU A 7 -1.76 15.11 -13.79
N THR A 8 -0.77 15.71 -14.44
CA THR A 8 0.42 15.01 -14.91
C THR A 8 1.60 15.42 -14.06
N GLY A 9 2.40 14.46 -13.59
CA GLY A 9 3.55 14.71 -12.74
C GLY A 9 4.77 13.95 -13.21
N PHE A 10 5.93 14.38 -12.72
CA PHE A 10 7.21 13.71 -12.96
C PHE A 10 7.89 13.42 -11.64
N ILE A 11 8.43 12.22 -11.48
CA ILE A 11 9.24 11.82 -10.33
C ILE A 11 10.64 11.39 -10.77
N ARG A 12 11.63 12.09 -10.24
CA ARG A 12 13.04 11.84 -10.55
C ARG A 12 13.67 10.90 -9.53
N ASP A 13 13.63 11.30 -8.27
CA ASP A 13 14.27 10.62 -7.15
C ASP A 13 13.27 10.51 -5.99
N VAL A 14 13.42 9.48 -5.16
CA VAL A 14 12.68 9.35 -3.90
C VAL A 14 13.67 9.41 -2.75
N LYS A 15 13.50 10.39 -1.87
CA LYS A 15 14.27 10.53 -0.63
C LYS A 15 13.30 10.71 0.52
N TYR A 16 13.31 9.75 1.44
CA TYR A 16 12.41 9.75 2.58
C TYR A 16 13.00 8.95 3.73
N THR A 17 12.78 9.43 4.96
CA THR A 17 13.08 8.69 6.19
C THR A 17 11.79 8.49 6.95
N ALA A 18 11.43 7.24 7.23
CA ALA A 18 10.24 6.91 7.99
C ALA A 18 10.54 6.96 9.50
N CYS A 19 9.95 7.91 10.22
CA CYS A 19 10.19 8.15 11.64
C CYS A 19 9.16 7.47 12.55
N LEU A 20 8.05 6.96 11.99
CA LEU A 20 6.99 6.25 12.73
C LEU A 20 7.07 4.73 12.57
N THR A 21 8.26 4.17 12.35
CA THR A 21 8.46 2.73 12.17
C THR A 21 8.53 1.98 13.51
N GLU A 22 8.15 0.72 13.49
CA GLU A 22 8.33 -0.23 14.60
C GLU A 22 9.68 -0.95 14.51
N SER A 23 10.12 -1.55 15.63
CA SER A 23 11.32 -2.41 15.63
C SER A 23 11.10 -3.68 14.82
N LEU A 24 12.07 -4.03 13.98
CA LEU A 24 11.98 -5.19 13.10
C LEU A 24 12.61 -6.43 13.75
N ASP A 25 11.81 -7.48 13.92
CA ASP A 25 12.31 -8.80 14.28
C ASP A 25 13.18 -9.37 13.16
N ARG A 26 14.27 -10.04 13.55
CA ARG A 26 15.23 -10.68 12.65
C ARG A 26 15.01 -12.18 12.64
N VAL A 27 15.11 -12.78 11.46
CA VAL A 27 15.01 -14.23 11.26
C VAL A 27 16.00 -14.70 10.20
N CYS A 28 16.68 -15.80 10.48
CA CYS A 28 17.60 -16.42 9.53
C CYS A 28 16.82 -17.03 8.35
N LEU A 29 17.32 -16.88 7.11
CA LEU A 29 16.66 -17.35 5.89
C LEU A 29 16.32 -18.85 5.93
N GLU A 30 17.18 -19.66 6.52
CA GLU A 30 16.98 -21.10 6.69
C GLU A 30 15.75 -21.40 7.56
N GLN A 31 15.53 -20.58 8.59
CA GLN A 31 14.43 -20.70 9.57
C GLN A 31 13.18 -19.92 9.17
N PHE A 32 13.26 -19.06 8.15
CA PHE A 32 12.12 -18.28 7.69
C PHE A 32 10.99 -19.20 7.20
N ASP A 33 9.79 -18.98 7.76
CA ASP A 33 8.54 -19.52 7.25
C ASP A 33 7.55 -18.37 7.06
N VAL A 34 7.12 -18.14 5.82
CA VAL A 34 6.18 -17.06 5.48
C VAL A 34 4.84 -17.19 6.21
N ASN A 35 4.43 -18.40 6.61
CA ASN A 35 3.17 -18.65 7.30
C ASN A 35 3.27 -18.35 8.80
N GLU A 36 4.40 -18.65 9.41
CA GLU A 36 4.61 -18.55 10.87
C GLU A 36 5.31 -17.24 11.29
N SER A 37 6.11 -16.63 10.40
CA SER A 37 6.84 -15.39 10.69
C SER A 37 5.91 -14.19 10.87
N ARG A 38 6.41 -13.09 11.44
CA ARG A 38 5.65 -11.84 11.58
C ARG A 38 5.22 -11.26 10.22
N ALA A 39 4.33 -10.28 10.27
CA ALA A 39 3.81 -9.62 9.07
C ALA A 39 4.88 -8.81 8.31
N TYR A 40 5.94 -8.42 9.01
CA TYR A 40 7.13 -7.76 8.48
C TYR A 40 8.31 -8.04 9.42
N GLY A 41 9.53 -7.85 8.94
CA GLY A 41 10.76 -8.05 9.69
C GLY A 41 12.01 -7.97 8.80
N ILE A 42 13.12 -8.52 9.26
CA ILE A 42 14.37 -8.65 8.49
C ILE A 42 14.68 -10.13 8.32
N ILE A 43 14.95 -10.53 7.07
CA ILE A 43 15.50 -11.85 6.75
C ILE A 43 17.02 -11.71 6.61
N GLU A 44 17.74 -12.44 7.43
CA GLU A 44 19.20 -12.48 7.43
C GLU A 44 19.71 -13.69 6.66
N ALA A 45 20.65 -13.45 5.74
CA ALA A 45 21.45 -14.47 5.08
C ALA A 45 22.93 -14.20 5.36
N GLN A 46 23.81 -15.15 5.05
CA GLN A 46 25.22 -15.16 5.48
C GLN A 46 25.94 -13.80 5.38
N ASN A 47 25.77 -13.06 4.28
CA ASN A 47 26.48 -11.79 4.03
C ASN A 47 25.53 -10.63 3.63
N THR A 48 24.23 -10.79 3.82
CA THR A 48 23.24 -9.80 3.35
C THR A 48 21.96 -9.93 4.15
N GLU A 49 21.19 -8.86 4.20
CA GLU A 49 19.86 -8.86 4.78
C GLU A 49 18.86 -8.22 3.82
N VAL A 50 17.59 -8.53 4.02
CA VAL A 50 16.49 -7.86 3.33
C VAL A 50 15.34 -7.68 4.29
N ALA A 51 14.81 -6.46 4.36
CA ALA A 51 13.58 -6.23 5.09
C ALA A 51 12.40 -6.76 4.25
N TYR A 52 11.49 -7.46 4.89
CA TYR A 52 10.34 -8.05 4.21
C TYR A 52 9.04 -7.59 4.85
N SER A 53 8.00 -7.54 4.03
CA SER A 53 6.61 -7.52 4.47
C SER A 53 5.83 -8.61 3.74
N LYS A 54 4.73 -9.09 4.32
CA LYS A 54 3.84 -10.07 3.68
C LYS A 54 2.39 -9.60 3.65
N TRP A 55 1.71 -9.87 2.54
CA TRP A 55 0.31 -9.52 2.32
C TRP A 55 -0.57 -10.74 2.57
N VAL A 56 -1.77 -10.50 3.10
CA VAL A 56 -2.78 -11.55 3.31
C VAL A 56 -3.70 -11.69 2.09
N SER A 57 -3.82 -10.63 1.30
CA SER A 57 -4.61 -10.55 0.08
C SER A 57 -3.85 -9.64 -0.89
N PRO A 58 -3.95 -9.81 -2.21
CA PRO A 58 -3.40 -8.84 -3.16
C PRO A 58 -4.05 -7.44 -3.09
N LYS A 59 -5.15 -7.28 -2.35
CA LYS A 59 -5.89 -6.01 -2.28
C LYS A 59 -5.28 -5.06 -1.25
N ARG A 60 -4.84 -3.88 -1.73
CA ARG A 60 -4.23 -2.80 -0.93
C ARG A 60 -5.05 -2.36 0.30
N THR A 61 -6.37 -2.41 0.21
CA THR A 61 -7.27 -1.94 1.28
C THR A 61 -7.58 -3.00 2.34
N ARG A 62 -6.94 -4.18 2.30
CA ARG A 62 -7.16 -5.25 3.28
C ARG A 62 -5.91 -5.50 4.09
N SER A 63 -6.04 -5.48 5.42
CA SER A 63 -4.97 -5.85 6.36
C SER A 63 -3.74 -4.93 6.35
N TYR A 64 -3.89 -3.68 5.90
CA TYR A 64 -2.87 -2.62 5.98
C TYR A 64 -1.49 -2.97 5.39
N PRO A 65 -1.41 -3.46 4.14
CA PRO A 65 -0.14 -3.85 3.53
C PRO A 65 0.86 -2.71 3.44
N PHE A 66 0.40 -1.49 3.14
CA PHE A 66 1.29 -0.32 3.05
C PHE A 66 1.88 0.09 4.39
N ALA A 67 1.14 -0.03 5.49
CA ALA A 67 1.71 0.17 6.83
C ALA A 67 2.83 -0.84 7.13
N ARG A 68 2.70 -2.10 6.67
CA ARG A 68 3.74 -3.14 6.84
C ARG A 68 5.00 -2.79 6.05
N ILE A 69 4.84 -2.28 4.83
CA ILE A 69 5.97 -1.83 4.00
C ILE A 69 6.62 -0.59 4.61
N TYR A 70 5.82 0.37 5.09
CA TYR A 70 6.32 1.58 5.76
C TYR A 70 7.26 1.24 6.93
N ASN A 71 6.90 0.26 7.77
CA ASN A 71 7.74 -0.21 8.86
C ASN A 71 9.12 -0.72 8.40
N THR A 72 9.23 -1.20 7.16
CA THR A 72 10.49 -1.69 6.58
C THR A 72 11.25 -0.65 5.76
N TYR A 73 10.68 0.55 5.56
CA TYR A 73 11.10 1.46 4.50
C TYR A 73 12.52 2.05 4.66
N ASN A 74 13.02 2.09 5.89
CA ASN A 74 14.38 2.58 6.15
C ASN A 74 15.49 1.55 5.83
N ALA A 75 15.13 0.31 5.48
CA ALA A 75 16.11 -0.70 5.11
C ALA A 75 16.68 -0.44 3.71
N SER A 76 17.94 -0.84 3.49
CA SER A 76 18.63 -0.63 2.20
C SER A 76 18.02 -1.47 1.07
N LYS A 77 17.47 -2.63 1.40
CA LYS A 77 16.80 -3.54 0.47
C LYS A 77 15.50 -4.03 1.10
N ILE A 78 14.40 -3.85 0.38
CA ILE A 78 13.05 -4.11 0.87
C ILE A 78 12.33 -5.00 -0.13
N LEU A 79 11.69 -6.07 0.33
CA LEU A 79 10.80 -6.87 -0.47
C LEU A 79 9.40 -6.96 0.15
N THR A 80 8.42 -7.28 -0.69
CA THR A 80 7.07 -7.58 -0.25
C THR A 80 6.57 -8.88 -0.87
N ILE A 81 5.98 -9.74 -0.05
CA ILE A 81 5.39 -11.02 -0.47
C ILE A 81 3.90 -10.80 -0.72
N ILE A 82 3.43 -11.04 -1.95
CA ILE A 82 2.06 -10.76 -2.36
C ILE A 82 1.45 -12.00 -3.01
N PRO A 83 0.28 -12.51 -2.53
CA PRO A 83 -0.43 -13.56 -3.23
C PRO A 83 -0.99 -13.02 -4.55
N ILE A 84 -0.83 -13.73 -5.65
CA ILE A 84 -1.34 -13.30 -6.97
C ILE A 84 -2.88 -13.26 -7.00
N ILE A 85 -3.51 -14.20 -6.27
CA ILE A 85 -4.95 -14.29 -6.06
C ILE A 85 -5.19 -14.68 -4.61
N LYS A 86 -6.29 -14.18 -4.04
CA LYS A 86 -6.90 -14.74 -2.84
C LYS A 86 -8.37 -15.03 -3.08
N ASP A 87 -8.71 -16.31 -3.22
CA ASP A 87 -10.09 -16.78 -3.31
C ASP A 87 -10.56 -17.26 -1.92
N GLU A 88 -11.55 -16.59 -1.34
CA GLU A 88 -12.17 -16.98 -0.08
C GLU A 88 -13.32 -17.97 -0.23
N GLY A 89 -13.49 -18.59 -1.40
CA GLY A 89 -14.63 -19.45 -1.72
C GLY A 89 -15.81 -18.65 -2.29
N ARG A 90 -16.78 -19.35 -2.89
CA ARG A 90 -17.94 -18.77 -3.59
C ARG A 90 -18.73 -17.75 -2.76
N ASP A 91 -18.77 -17.93 -1.44
CA ASP A 91 -19.49 -17.04 -0.52
C ASP A 91 -18.54 -16.03 0.18
N GLY A 92 -17.35 -15.85 -0.36
CA GLY A 92 -16.31 -14.92 0.10
C GLY A 92 -15.82 -13.99 -1.02
N ASP A 93 -14.73 -13.27 -0.75
CA ASP A 93 -14.11 -12.37 -1.72
C ASP A 93 -13.19 -13.13 -2.70
N LEU A 94 -13.08 -12.62 -3.93
CA LEU A 94 -12.05 -12.97 -4.89
C LEU A 94 -11.16 -11.76 -5.16
N ASP A 95 -10.07 -11.65 -4.41
CA ASP A 95 -9.09 -10.59 -4.58
C ASP A 95 -8.00 -11.02 -5.57
N LYS A 96 -7.55 -10.09 -6.42
CA LYS A 96 -6.56 -10.35 -7.47
C LYS A 96 -5.52 -9.24 -7.49
N LEU A 97 -4.28 -9.57 -7.85
CA LEU A 97 -3.20 -8.58 -7.96
C LEU A 97 -3.54 -7.55 -9.04
N GLN A 98 -3.40 -6.27 -8.74
CA GLN A 98 -3.62 -5.20 -9.70
C GLN A 98 -2.29 -4.63 -10.15
N TYR A 99 -2.21 -4.24 -11.42
CA TYR A 99 -1.01 -3.61 -11.97
C TYR A 99 -0.61 -2.34 -11.18
N SER A 100 -1.58 -1.58 -10.68
CA SER A 100 -1.34 -0.42 -9.80
C SER A 100 -0.51 -0.76 -8.56
N THR A 101 -0.59 -1.99 -8.03
CA THR A 101 0.25 -2.42 -6.90
C THR A 101 1.70 -2.56 -7.33
N VAL A 102 1.96 -3.12 -8.50
CA VAL A 102 3.32 -3.23 -9.08
C VAL A 102 3.91 -1.84 -9.31
N SER A 103 3.10 -0.89 -9.82
CA SER A 103 3.49 0.51 -10.00
C SER A 103 4.05 1.15 -8.74
N TRP A 104 3.35 1.01 -7.60
CA TRP A 104 3.83 1.52 -6.30
C TRP A 104 5.17 0.89 -5.91
N MET A 105 5.30 -0.43 -6.06
CA MET A 105 6.53 -1.14 -5.69
C MET A 105 7.71 -0.73 -6.57
N ASN A 106 7.48 -0.52 -7.86
CA ASN A 106 8.50 -0.03 -8.79
C ASN A 106 8.98 1.37 -8.45
N LEU A 107 8.04 2.30 -8.21
CA LEU A 107 8.35 3.71 -7.89
C LEU A 107 9.12 3.86 -6.58
N LEU A 108 8.84 3.00 -5.61
CA LEU A 108 9.46 3.03 -4.29
C LEU A 108 10.62 2.05 -4.13
N ASN A 109 11.08 1.44 -5.22
CA ASN A 109 12.20 0.48 -5.27
C ASN A 109 12.03 -0.73 -4.31
N ILE A 110 10.84 -1.33 -4.31
CA ILE A 110 10.48 -2.50 -3.49
C ILE A 110 10.36 -3.74 -4.39
N TYR A 111 11.09 -4.80 -4.04
CA TYR A 111 11.07 -6.06 -4.78
C TYR A 111 9.79 -6.84 -4.46
N ILE A 112 9.15 -7.40 -5.48
CA ILE A 112 7.95 -8.25 -5.30
C ILE A 112 8.38 -9.71 -5.24
N VAL A 113 7.83 -10.44 -4.28
CA VAL A 113 7.79 -11.91 -4.30
C VAL A 113 6.34 -12.31 -4.57
N LEU A 114 6.09 -12.97 -5.71
CA LEU A 114 4.75 -13.47 -6.00
C LEU A 114 4.53 -14.77 -5.23
N GLY A 115 3.35 -14.93 -4.64
CA GLY A 115 2.95 -16.13 -3.93
C GLY A 115 1.63 -16.69 -4.42
N TYR A 116 1.37 -17.93 -4.06
CA TYR A 116 0.05 -18.53 -4.11
C TYR A 116 -0.22 -19.31 -2.83
N TYR A 117 -1.49 -19.41 -2.47
CA TYR A 117 -1.92 -20.24 -1.36
C TYR A 117 -2.01 -21.70 -1.79
N GLU A 118 -1.36 -22.61 -1.08
CA GLU A 118 -1.35 -24.06 -1.35
C GLU A 118 -2.32 -24.86 -0.48
N ASN A 119 -2.75 -24.28 0.63
CA ASN A 119 -3.65 -24.91 1.58
C ASN A 119 -4.61 -23.87 2.18
N ALA A 120 -5.77 -24.32 2.63
CA ALA A 120 -6.77 -23.53 3.34
C ALA A 120 -7.69 -24.45 4.15
N GLU A 121 -8.43 -23.88 5.09
CA GLU A 121 -9.46 -24.58 5.86
C GLU A 121 -10.86 -24.03 5.52
N LYS A 122 -11.88 -24.89 5.58
CA LYS A 122 -13.28 -24.41 5.57
C LYS A 122 -13.55 -23.57 6.82
N SER A 123 -14.19 -22.42 6.65
CA SER A 123 -14.52 -21.52 7.76
C SER A 123 -15.51 -22.17 8.72
N GLN A 124 -15.10 -22.30 9.99
CA GLN A 124 -15.93 -22.77 11.10
C GLN A 124 -16.46 -21.61 11.96
N LYS A 125 -16.38 -20.37 11.46
CA LYS A 125 -16.88 -19.22 12.20
C LYS A 125 -18.40 -19.31 12.35
N THR A 126 -18.91 -18.93 13.51
CA THR A 126 -20.35 -18.83 13.77
C THR A 126 -21.04 -18.06 12.64
N LYS A 127 -22.15 -18.59 12.10
CA LYS A 127 -22.87 -18.09 10.91
C LYS A 127 -22.19 -18.32 9.55
N GLN A 128 -21.09 -19.07 9.48
CA GLN A 128 -20.38 -19.41 8.23
C GLN A 128 -20.25 -20.92 7.98
N GLU A 129 -20.70 -21.78 8.90
CA GLU A 129 -20.58 -23.25 8.82
C GLU A 129 -21.16 -23.84 7.52
N ASN A 130 -22.29 -23.28 7.06
CA ASN A 130 -22.97 -23.69 5.83
C ASN A 130 -22.53 -22.90 4.59
N LYS A 131 -21.56 -21.99 4.73
CA LYS A 131 -21.05 -21.20 3.60
C LYS A 131 -19.87 -21.90 2.95
N HIS A 132 -19.75 -21.72 1.64
CA HIS A 132 -18.54 -22.02 0.88
C HIS A 132 -17.53 -20.90 1.09
N LYS A 133 -16.96 -20.87 2.29
CA LYS A 133 -15.96 -19.88 2.70
C LYS A 133 -14.68 -20.55 3.20
N LEU A 134 -13.55 -20.13 2.67
CA LEU A 134 -12.20 -20.53 3.06
C LEU A 134 -11.59 -19.56 4.08
N THR A 135 -10.76 -20.09 4.97
CA THR A 135 -9.96 -19.35 5.95
C THR A 135 -8.59 -19.99 6.13
N LYS A 136 -7.72 -19.37 6.95
CA LYS A 136 -6.36 -19.88 7.27
C LYS A 136 -5.58 -20.36 6.05
N GLN A 137 -5.61 -19.58 4.98
CA GLN A 137 -4.90 -19.92 3.75
C GLN A 137 -3.39 -19.82 4.00
N LYS A 138 -2.62 -20.81 3.55
CA LYS A 138 -1.17 -20.91 3.75
C LYS A 138 -0.43 -20.89 2.42
N PHE A 139 0.62 -20.07 2.33
CA PHE A 139 1.50 -20.00 1.18
C PHE A 139 2.36 -21.25 1.08
N ASN A 140 2.77 -21.58 -0.14
CA ASN A 140 3.90 -22.48 -0.35
C ASN A 140 5.20 -21.81 0.10
N ASN A 141 5.73 -22.21 1.26
CA ASN A 141 6.89 -21.54 1.88
C ASN A 141 8.16 -21.69 1.05
N GLU A 142 8.42 -22.87 0.49
CA GLU A 142 9.63 -23.11 -0.31
C GLU A 142 9.63 -22.29 -1.60
N PHE A 143 8.49 -22.16 -2.26
CA PHE A 143 8.32 -21.29 -3.44
C PHE A 143 8.66 -19.83 -3.12
N ILE A 144 8.23 -19.33 -1.97
CA ILE A 144 8.54 -17.99 -1.48
C ILE A 144 10.03 -17.85 -1.15
N LYS A 145 10.61 -18.79 -0.38
CA LYS A 145 12.03 -18.77 0.00
C LYS A 145 12.96 -18.78 -1.21
N ASN A 146 12.61 -19.52 -2.27
CA ASN A 146 13.41 -19.58 -3.49
C ASN A 146 13.46 -18.22 -4.20
N GLN A 147 12.33 -17.51 -4.33
CA GLN A 147 12.33 -16.15 -4.87
C GLN A 147 13.08 -15.16 -3.97
N ILE A 148 12.99 -15.29 -2.65
CA ILE A 148 13.76 -14.44 -1.72
C ILE A 148 15.27 -14.67 -1.93
N LYS A 149 15.72 -15.92 -2.08
CA LYS A 149 17.12 -16.25 -2.39
C LYS A 149 17.58 -15.62 -3.71
N GLU A 150 16.75 -15.63 -4.74
CA GLU A 150 17.03 -14.96 -6.01
C GLU A 150 17.18 -13.44 -5.81
N ILE A 151 16.23 -12.80 -5.11
CA ILE A 151 16.28 -11.37 -4.81
C ILE A 151 17.55 -11.01 -4.03
N LEU A 152 17.92 -11.77 -3.01
CA LEU A 152 19.13 -11.51 -2.22
C LEU A 152 20.39 -11.44 -3.10
N ASN A 153 20.47 -12.29 -4.12
CA ASN A 153 21.57 -12.30 -5.10
C ASN A 153 21.40 -11.27 -6.22
N TYR A 154 20.19 -10.76 -6.44
CA TYR A 154 19.88 -9.79 -7.49
C TYR A 154 20.51 -8.41 -7.22
N LYS A 155 21.15 -7.85 -8.25
CA LYS A 155 21.96 -6.62 -8.14
C LYS A 155 21.33 -5.39 -8.77
N GLN A 156 20.38 -5.56 -9.71
CA GLN A 156 19.67 -4.44 -10.32
C GLN A 156 18.50 -3.98 -9.43
N SER A 157 17.87 -2.86 -9.78
CA SER A 157 16.77 -2.30 -9.00
C SER A 157 15.51 -3.17 -8.98
N ALA A 158 14.60 -2.86 -8.06
CA ALA A 158 13.32 -3.55 -7.97
C ALA A 158 12.49 -3.43 -9.26
N LEU A 159 12.60 -2.31 -9.99
CA LEU A 159 11.94 -2.16 -11.30
C LEU A 159 12.35 -3.28 -12.27
N HIS A 160 13.64 -3.57 -12.37
CA HIS A 160 14.15 -4.60 -13.29
C HIS A 160 13.71 -6.00 -12.83
N TRP A 161 13.82 -6.27 -11.53
CA TRP A 161 13.35 -7.52 -10.95
C TRP A 161 11.85 -7.72 -11.19
N ASN A 162 11.02 -6.74 -10.82
CA ASN A 162 9.57 -6.82 -10.92
C ASN A 162 9.13 -6.96 -12.39
N LYS A 163 9.83 -6.32 -13.34
CA LYS A 163 9.57 -6.50 -14.76
C LYS A 163 9.84 -7.94 -15.20
N SER A 164 11.03 -8.48 -14.93
CA SER A 164 11.38 -9.87 -15.27
C SER A 164 10.45 -10.87 -14.57
N LEU A 165 10.10 -10.63 -13.31
CA LEU A 165 9.12 -11.42 -12.56
C LEU A 165 7.76 -11.48 -13.26
N LEU A 166 7.30 -10.36 -13.82
CA LEU A 166 6.05 -10.30 -14.57
C LEU A 166 6.14 -10.98 -15.94
N GLU A 167 7.23 -10.76 -16.68
CA GLU A 167 7.46 -11.35 -18.01
C GLU A 167 7.61 -12.87 -17.95
N GLU A 168 8.35 -13.37 -16.97
CA GLU A 168 8.82 -14.76 -16.96
C GLU A 168 8.00 -15.66 -16.02
N LYS A 169 7.50 -15.11 -14.91
CA LYS A 169 6.93 -15.92 -13.81
C LYS A 169 5.47 -15.65 -13.51
N PHE A 170 4.87 -14.56 -13.99
CA PHE A 170 3.47 -14.23 -13.63
C PHE A 170 2.48 -15.30 -14.09
N THR A 171 2.48 -15.64 -15.38
CA THR A 171 1.52 -16.60 -15.96
C THR A 171 1.64 -17.98 -15.33
N SER A 172 2.86 -18.47 -15.12
CA SER A 172 3.10 -19.77 -14.50
C SER A 172 2.71 -19.78 -13.01
N THR A 173 2.96 -18.70 -12.28
CA THR A 173 2.52 -18.55 -10.88
C THR A 173 0.99 -18.43 -10.78
N PHE A 174 0.37 -17.74 -11.73
CA PHE A 174 -1.09 -17.62 -11.81
C PHE A 174 -1.74 -18.98 -12.05
N GLN A 175 -1.23 -19.75 -13.01
CA GLN A 175 -1.70 -21.12 -13.27
C GLN A 175 -1.51 -22.04 -12.05
N GLN A 176 -0.38 -21.93 -11.35
CA GLN A 176 -0.17 -22.65 -10.09
C GLN A 176 -1.21 -22.26 -9.03
N ALA A 177 -1.54 -20.97 -8.90
CA ALA A 177 -2.61 -20.52 -8.00
C ALA A 177 -3.97 -21.13 -8.36
N LEU A 178 -4.33 -21.17 -9.65
CA LEU A 178 -5.59 -21.78 -10.11
C LEU A 178 -5.66 -23.28 -9.80
N ASN A 179 -4.59 -24.00 -10.11
CA ASN A 179 -4.49 -25.43 -9.82
C ASN A 179 -4.55 -25.70 -8.31
N SER A 180 -3.89 -24.85 -7.52
CA SER A 180 -3.92 -24.93 -6.07
C SER A 180 -5.34 -24.72 -5.52
N TYR A 181 -6.08 -23.72 -6.00
CA TYR A 181 -7.45 -23.50 -5.54
C TYR A 181 -8.40 -24.63 -5.95
N LYS A 182 -8.15 -25.30 -7.08
CA LYS A 182 -8.85 -26.55 -7.42
C LYS A 182 -8.59 -27.64 -6.39
N ASN A 183 -7.32 -27.89 -6.04
CA ASN A 183 -6.96 -28.86 -5.01
C ASN A 183 -7.53 -28.50 -3.64
N ILE A 184 -7.51 -27.22 -3.26
CA ILE A 184 -8.11 -26.73 -2.01
C ILE A 184 -9.62 -26.98 -2.01
N SER A 185 -10.32 -26.70 -3.12
CA SER A 185 -11.75 -26.98 -3.27
C SER A 185 -12.04 -28.46 -3.06
N ASP A 186 -11.27 -29.33 -3.71
CA ASP A 186 -11.42 -30.80 -3.61
C ASP A 186 -11.17 -31.30 -2.18
N ASN A 187 -10.12 -30.79 -1.51
CA ASN A 187 -9.74 -31.21 -0.16
C ASN A 187 -10.68 -30.68 0.94
N THR A 188 -11.29 -29.51 0.74
CA THR A 188 -12.12 -28.84 1.77
C THR A 188 -13.63 -28.97 1.53
N GLY A 189 -14.04 -29.40 0.33
CA GLY A 189 -15.44 -29.38 -0.11
C GLY A 189 -16.01 -27.97 -0.30
N VAL A 190 -15.16 -26.93 -0.35
CA VAL A 190 -15.58 -25.54 -0.53
C VAL A 190 -15.48 -25.15 -2.00
N PHE A 191 -16.61 -24.86 -2.64
CA PHE A 191 -16.61 -24.32 -4.00
C PHE A 191 -15.91 -22.96 -4.06
N THR A 192 -14.98 -22.81 -4.99
CA THR A 192 -14.28 -21.55 -5.31
C THR A 192 -15.01 -20.79 -6.42
N HIS A 193 -14.54 -19.58 -6.74
CA HIS A 193 -15.08 -18.82 -7.86
C HIS A 193 -14.75 -19.47 -9.21
N SER A 194 -15.51 -19.12 -10.25
CA SER A 194 -15.35 -19.68 -11.60
C SER A 194 -14.02 -19.28 -12.23
N GLN A 195 -13.31 -20.28 -12.76
CA GLN A 195 -12.05 -20.11 -13.51
C GLN A 195 -12.23 -19.28 -14.80
N ALA A 196 -13.42 -19.24 -15.40
CA ALA A 196 -13.67 -18.43 -16.58
C ALA A 196 -13.41 -16.92 -16.30
N SER A 197 -13.81 -16.45 -15.11
CA SER A 197 -13.55 -15.07 -14.66
C SER A 197 -12.08 -14.77 -14.36
N MET A 198 -11.27 -15.82 -14.21
CA MET A 198 -9.83 -15.73 -13.94
C MET A 198 -9.03 -15.66 -15.25
N GLY A 199 -9.51 -16.31 -16.32
CA GLY A 199 -8.95 -16.15 -17.68
C GLY A 199 -9.05 -14.71 -18.19
N GLN A 200 -10.23 -14.09 -18.09
CA GLN A 200 -10.43 -12.68 -18.46
C GLN A 200 -9.54 -11.73 -17.65
N TYR A 201 -9.31 -12.03 -16.38
CA TYR A 201 -8.39 -11.25 -15.54
C TYR A 201 -6.94 -11.40 -16.00
N LEU A 202 -6.49 -12.62 -16.31
CA LEU A 202 -5.13 -12.88 -16.78
C LEU A 202 -4.86 -12.11 -18.09
N GLU A 203 -5.80 -12.17 -19.04
CA GLU A 203 -5.72 -11.40 -20.28
C GLU A 203 -5.64 -9.89 -20.00
N ALA A 204 -6.52 -9.35 -19.17
CA ALA A 204 -6.52 -7.92 -18.82
C ALA A 204 -5.21 -7.47 -18.17
N VAL A 205 -4.68 -8.23 -17.20
CA VAL A 205 -3.43 -7.86 -16.52
C VAL A 205 -2.21 -8.02 -17.42
N MET A 206 -2.20 -8.99 -18.33
CA MET A 206 -1.12 -9.13 -19.30
C MET A 206 -1.16 -8.02 -20.36
N LEU A 207 -2.34 -7.57 -20.77
CA LEU A 207 -2.49 -6.37 -21.60
C LEU A 207 -1.97 -5.12 -20.87
N ASP A 208 -2.34 -4.92 -19.60
CA ASP A 208 -1.82 -3.79 -18.80
C ASP A 208 -0.28 -3.80 -18.71
N PHE A 209 0.31 -5.01 -18.58
CA PHE A 209 1.75 -5.19 -18.53
C PHE A 209 2.43 -4.86 -19.87
N GLU A 210 1.87 -5.33 -20.99
CA GLU A 210 2.40 -5.00 -22.33
C GLU A 210 2.24 -3.50 -22.65
N GLU A 211 1.15 -2.86 -22.23
CA GLU A 211 1.00 -1.41 -22.35
C GLU A 211 2.05 -0.64 -21.51
N PHE A 212 2.40 -1.12 -20.32
CA PHE A 212 3.48 -0.51 -19.54
C PHE A 212 4.84 -0.60 -20.24
N LYS A 213 5.12 -1.76 -20.84
CA LYS A 213 6.34 -1.97 -21.61
C LYS A 213 6.42 -1.02 -22.81
N ASN A 214 5.28 -0.73 -23.42
CA ASN A 214 5.14 0.09 -24.62
C ASN A 214 4.63 1.50 -24.28
N ILE A 215 5.42 2.28 -23.52
CA ILE A 215 5.25 3.73 -23.20
C ILE A 215 3.91 4.35 -23.67
N SER A 216 2.81 4.06 -22.95
CA SER A 216 1.56 4.82 -22.86
C SER A 216 0.44 3.89 -22.37
N LEU A 217 0.09 4.02 -21.10
CA LEU A 217 -0.87 3.13 -20.40
C LEU A 217 -2.32 3.63 -20.55
N LYS A 218 -3.25 2.73 -20.90
CA LYS A 218 -4.70 2.97 -20.79
C LYS A 218 -5.31 2.17 -19.62
N GLY A 219 -4.73 1.02 -19.25
CA GLY A 219 -5.28 0.10 -18.24
C GLY A 219 -5.27 0.57 -16.78
N SER A 220 -4.14 1.06 -16.27
CA SER A 220 -4.01 1.56 -14.89
C SER A 220 -4.86 2.80 -14.60
N LYS A 221 -5.23 3.55 -15.65
CA LYS A 221 -6.16 4.67 -15.56
C LYS A 221 -7.49 4.22 -14.97
N MET A 222 -8.04 3.09 -15.43
CA MET A 222 -9.34 2.58 -14.96
C MET A 222 -9.33 2.11 -13.50
N ALA A 223 -8.19 1.64 -12.98
CA ALA A 223 -8.07 1.29 -11.55
C ALA A 223 -8.01 2.54 -10.67
N SER A 224 -7.24 3.55 -11.08
CA SER A 224 -7.19 4.86 -10.43
C SER A 224 -8.53 5.59 -10.49
N GLU A 225 -9.21 5.56 -11.63
CA GLU A 225 -10.56 6.11 -11.81
C GLU A 225 -11.58 5.42 -10.90
N ARG A 226 -11.47 4.11 -10.66
CA ARG A 226 -12.34 3.41 -9.70
C ARG A 226 -12.06 3.82 -8.25
N GLU A 227 -10.79 3.99 -7.89
CA GLU A 227 -10.38 4.47 -6.55
C GLU A 227 -10.86 5.91 -6.33
N SER A 228 -10.72 6.79 -7.32
CA SER A 228 -11.28 8.14 -7.27
C SER A 228 -12.81 8.13 -7.31
N VAL A 229 -13.51 7.24 -8.00
CA VAL A 229 -14.98 7.24 -7.99
C VAL A 229 -15.57 6.66 -6.69
N THR A 230 -14.86 5.77 -5.99
CA THR A 230 -15.37 5.13 -4.77
C THR A 230 -15.28 6.09 -3.58
N VAL A 231 -16.41 6.60 -3.09
CA VAL A 231 -16.48 7.35 -1.82
C VAL A 231 -16.61 6.33 -0.68
N HIS A 232 -15.56 6.13 0.10
CA HIS A 232 -15.68 5.34 1.32
C HIS A 232 -16.46 6.15 2.36
N LYS A 233 -17.58 5.61 2.87
CA LYS A 233 -18.44 6.25 3.90
C LYS A 233 -17.73 6.65 5.20
N HIS A 234 -16.45 6.32 5.36
CA HIS A 234 -15.62 6.59 6.53
C HIS A 234 -14.52 7.64 6.26
N GLU A 235 -14.34 8.05 5.01
CA GLU A 235 -13.49 9.19 4.64
C GLU A 235 -14.32 10.48 4.82
N TYR A 236 -13.85 11.37 5.69
CA TYR A 236 -14.48 12.67 5.89
C TYR A 236 -14.00 13.64 4.80
N LEU A 237 -14.54 13.45 3.60
CA LEU A 237 -14.26 14.27 2.42
C LEU A 237 -15.17 15.50 2.46
N VAL A 238 -14.67 16.61 3.00
CA VAL A 238 -15.44 17.87 3.13
C VAL A 238 -14.75 19.04 2.43
N ASP A 239 -13.46 18.93 2.13
CA ASP A 239 -12.65 20.09 1.79
C ASP A 239 -12.20 20.12 0.32
N GLY A 240 -12.20 19.00 -0.41
CA GLY A 240 -11.49 18.88 -1.69
C GLY A 240 -12.22 18.30 -2.89
N ARG A 241 -11.50 18.27 -4.03
CA ARG A 241 -11.91 17.59 -5.27
C ARG A 241 -11.11 16.31 -5.47
N LYS A 242 -11.71 15.31 -6.09
CA LYS A 242 -11.02 14.10 -6.51
C LYS A 242 -10.27 14.31 -7.83
N ALA A 243 -9.14 13.62 -7.97
CA ALA A 243 -8.26 13.78 -9.11
C ALA A 243 -7.62 12.46 -9.52
N ASN A 244 -7.28 12.36 -10.80
CA ASN A 244 -6.45 11.28 -11.31
C ASN A 244 -5.04 11.83 -11.53
N PHE A 245 -4.05 11.19 -10.92
CA PHE A 245 -2.64 11.49 -11.11
C PHE A 245 -2.04 10.55 -12.14
N CYS A 246 -1.39 11.12 -13.15
CA CYS A 246 -0.52 10.42 -14.08
C CYS A 246 0.93 10.84 -13.78
N ILE A 247 1.74 9.96 -13.23
CA ILE A 247 3.13 10.25 -12.86
C ILE A 247 4.07 9.49 -13.79
N GLU A 248 5.02 10.20 -14.38
CA GLU A 248 6.10 9.61 -15.16
C GLU A 248 7.39 9.58 -14.33
N ASN A 249 8.24 8.59 -14.55
CA ASN A 249 9.59 8.58 -13.98
C ASN A 249 10.68 8.77 -15.05
N TYR A 250 11.92 8.98 -14.61
CA TYR A 250 13.06 9.19 -15.50
C TYR A 250 13.40 7.98 -16.41
N LEU A 251 12.83 6.81 -16.12
CA LEU A 251 13.00 5.58 -16.91
C LEU A 251 11.89 5.39 -17.95
N GLY A 252 11.00 6.38 -18.11
CA GLY A 252 9.91 6.37 -19.10
C GLY A 252 8.68 5.58 -18.67
N GLY A 253 8.59 5.16 -17.41
CA GLY A 253 7.42 4.50 -16.86
C GLY A 253 6.34 5.51 -16.49
N THR A 254 5.11 5.29 -16.94
CA THR A 254 3.93 6.06 -16.52
C THR A 254 3.16 5.28 -15.44
N TYR A 255 2.59 5.98 -14.45
CA TYR A 255 1.93 5.39 -13.29
C TYR A 255 0.69 6.18 -12.92
N TYR A 256 -0.41 5.49 -12.60
CA TYR A 256 -1.68 6.13 -12.27
C TYR A 256 -1.99 5.97 -10.79
N LEU A 257 -2.13 7.09 -10.10
CA LEU A 257 -2.38 7.16 -8.67
C LEU A 257 -3.63 8.00 -8.39
N ALA A 258 -4.29 7.70 -7.27
CA ALA A 258 -5.42 8.47 -6.79
C ALA A 258 -5.15 8.87 -5.33
N PRO A 259 -4.88 10.15 -5.03
CA PRO A 259 -4.98 10.64 -3.66
C PRO A 259 -6.46 10.73 -3.26
N ASP A 260 -6.71 10.82 -1.95
CA ASP A 260 -8.08 10.99 -1.45
C ASP A 260 -8.67 12.34 -1.93
N GLU A 261 -7.91 13.43 -1.77
CA GLU A 261 -8.35 14.78 -2.13
C GLU A 261 -7.23 15.65 -2.71
N ILE A 262 -7.64 16.63 -3.53
CA ILE A 262 -6.84 17.79 -3.88
C ILE A 262 -7.51 19.06 -3.41
N LEU A 263 -6.74 19.87 -2.70
CA LEU A 263 -7.18 21.17 -2.18
C LEU A 263 -6.42 22.29 -2.87
N TYR A 264 -7.07 23.44 -3.02
CA TYR A 264 -6.41 24.70 -3.36
C TYR A 264 -6.73 25.71 -2.27
N ILE A 265 -5.73 26.04 -1.44
CA ILE A 265 -5.89 26.90 -0.27
C ILE A 265 -4.76 27.93 -0.29
N LYS A 266 -5.12 29.23 -0.25
CA LYS A 266 -4.14 30.35 -0.19
C LYS A 266 -3.03 30.23 -1.25
N ASP A 267 -3.44 30.04 -2.51
CA ASP A 267 -2.54 29.92 -3.66
C ASP A 267 -1.56 28.74 -3.64
N GLN A 268 -1.91 27.68 -2.90
CA GLN A 268 -1.12 26.47 -2.75
C GLN A 268 -2.00 25.24 -2.98
N TYR A 269 -1.56 24.32 -3.83
CA TYR A 269 -2.23 23.01 -3.98
C TYR A 269 -1.76 22.05 -2.88
N TYR A 270 -2.68 21.22 -2.40
CA TYR A 270 -2.39 20.11 -1.49
C TYR A 270 -2.84 18.79 -2.08
N ILE A 271 -1.94 17.80 -2.08
CA ILE A 271 -2.27 16.40 -2.34
C ILE A 271 -2.50 15.75 -0.99
N GLN A 272 -3.74 15.40 -0.68
CA GLN A 272 -4.13 15.00 0.66
C GLN A 272 -4.52 13.52 0.73
N GLU A 273 -4.01 12.85 1.77
CA GLU A 273 -4.53 11.59 2.31
C GLU A 273 -5.23 11.88 3.63
N SER A 274 -6.32 11.17 3.92
CA SER A 274 -7.16 11.43 5.09
C SER A 274 -7.39 10.16 5.90
N LYS A 275 -7.14 10.22 7.21
CA LYS A 275 -7.42 9.13 8.16
C LYS A 275 -8.27 9.65 9.31
N ASN A 276 -9.27 8.88 9.70
CA ASN A 276 -10.31 9.33 10.63
C ASN A 276 -10.55 8.29 11.74
N SER A 277 -10.71 8.75 12.97
CA SER A 277 -11.15 7.94 14.11
C SER A 277 -12.49 8.43 14.66
N THR A 278 -13.52 7.61 14.52
CA THR A 278 -14.85 7.92 15.10
C THR A 278 -14.95 7.61 16.60
N ARG A 279 -13.93 6.96 17.17
CA ARG A 279 -13.96 6.44 18.55
C ARG A 279 -12.86 6.96 19.45
N LYS A 280 -11.70 7.35 18.91
CA LYS A 280 -10.53 7.81 19.66
C LYS A 280 -10.14 9.22 19.21
N GLY A 281 -9.28 9.90 19.97
CA GLY A 281 -8.71 11.19 19.59
C GLY A 281 -7.75 11.13 18.40
N LEU A 282 -7.28 9.95 18.02
CA LEU A 282 -6.38 9.76 16.87
C LEU A 282 -6.75 8.48 16.08
N PRO A 283 -6.53 8.43 14.75
CA PRO A 283 -6.58 7.20 13.97
C PRO A 283 -5.62 6.12 14.49
N ASP A 284 -5.89 4.85 14.17
CA ASP A 284 -5.00 3.76 14.59
C ASP A 284 -3.63 3.90 13.90
N LEU A 285 -2.58 3.44 14.57
CA LEU A 285 -1.21 3.56 14.07
C LEU A 285 -1.05 3.01 12.64
N THR A 286 -1.69 1.89 12.33
CA THR A 286 -1.65 1.29 10.99
C THR A 286 -2.37 2.15 9.94
N ASP A 287 -3.42 2.88 10.29
CA ASP A 287 -4.07 3.83 9.38
C ASP A 287 -3.12 5.00 9.08
N ILE A 288 -2.44 5.52 10.10
CA ILE A 288 -1.48 6.63 9.95
C ILE A 288 -0.31 6.19 9.08
N GLN A 289 0.31 5.03 9.37
CA GLN A 289 1.43 4.48 8.59
C GLN A 289 1.05 4.19 7.13
N ASP A 290 -0.18 3.72 6.87
CA ASP A 290 -0.71 3.54 5.52
C ASP A 290 -0.80 4.87 4.75
N GLY A 291 -1.29 5.92 5.40
CA GLY A 291 -1.30 7.27 4.83
C GLY A 291 0.10 7.80 4.56
N LEU A 292 1.01 7.71 5.54
CA LEU A 292 2.41 8.14 5.39
C LEU A 292 3.11 7.43 4.24
N PHE A 293 2.91 6.12 4.08
CA PHE A 293 3.47 5.35 2.97
C PHE A 293 3.11 5.94 1.60
N LYS A 294 1.85 6.31 1.41
CA LYS A 294 1.41 6.95 0.16
C LYS A 294 2.07 8.33 -0.02
N LEU A 295 2.21 9.09 1.07
CA LEU A 295 2.84 10.40 1.03
C LEU A 295 4.34 10.34 0.75
N ILE A 296 5.04 9.21 0.96
CA ILE A 296 6.42 9.02 0.48
C ILE A 296 6.50 9.38 -1.01
N LEU A 297 5.56 8.85 -1.79
CA LEU A 297 5.53 9.06 -3.23
C LEU A 297 5.12 10.49 -3.58
N TYR A 298 4.00 10.97 -3.00
CA TYR A 298 3.48 12.30 -3.34
C TYR A 298 4.44 13.43 -2.97
N SER A 299 5.07 13.36 -1.80
CA SER A 299 6.01 14.39 -1.34
C SER A 299 7.30 14.44 -2.17
N ASN A 300 7.63 13.35 -2.87
CA ASN A 300 8.79 13.24 -3.75
C ASN A 300 8.50 13.50 -5.23
N ILE A 301 7.27 13.85 -5.60
CA ILE A 301 6.99 14.31 -6.96
C ILE A 301 7.81 15.59 -7.22
N ASP A 302 8.52 15.62 -8.34
CA ASP A 302 9.41 16.71 -8.72
C ASP A 302 8.57 17.90 -9.20
N SER A 303 7.72 17.64 -10.20
CA SER A 303 6.84 18.63 -10.83
C SER A 303 5.44 18.05 -11.09
N ILE A 304 4.43 18.92 -11.07
CA ILE A 304 3.05 18.61 -11.43
C ILE A 304 2.52 19.70 -12.34
N ASN A 305 1.82 19.30 -13.39
CA ASN A 305 1.06 20.16 -14.27
C ASN A 305 -0.43 19.91 -14.09
N LEU A 306 -1.20 20.98 -13.91
CA LEU A 306 -2.65 20.99 -14.05
C LEU A 306 -3.00 21.68 -15.36
N ASN A 307 -3.67 20.97 -16.28
CA ASN A 307 -4.04 21.52 -17.59
C ASN A 307 -2.85 22.19 -18.33
N ASN A 308 -1.69 21.52 -18.33
CA ASN A 308 -0.42 21.99 -18.91
C ASN A 308 0.21 23.21 -18.22
N GLN A 309 -0.27 23.62 -17.05
CA GLN A 309 0.37 24.65 -16.23
C GLN A 309 1.03 24.03 -15.01
N SER A 310 2.31 24.34 -14.82
CA SER A 310 3.05 23.89 -13.63
C SER A 310 2.45 24.49 -12.37
N ILE A 311 2.21 23.66 -11.36
CA ILE A 311 1.67 24.07 -10.07
C ILE A 311 2.66 23.80 -8.94
N ASN A 312 2.66 24.67 -7.94
CA ASN A 312 3.28 24.38 -6.66
C ASN A 312 2.32 23.54 -5.82
N PHE A 313 2.85 22.55 -5.11
CA PHE A 313 2.06 21.66 -4.28
C PHE A 313 2.80 21.24 -3.00
N VAL A 314 2.03 20.82 -1.99
CA VAL A 314 2.51 20.18 -0.76
C VAL A 314 1.70 18.90 -0.56
N SER A 315 2.31 17.85 -0.04
CA SER A 315 1.59 16.64 0.37
C SER A 315 1.15 16.75 1.81
N LYS A 316 -0.10 16.37 2.11
CA LYS A 316 -0.68 16.54 3.44
C LYS A 316 -1.33 15.26 3.94
N LEU A 317 -1.05 14.89 5.18
CA LEU A 317 -1.86 13.89 5.91
C LEU A 317 -2.86 14.62 6.79
N LYS A 318 -4.15 14.40 6.59
CA LYS A 318 -5.20 14.88 7.48
C LYS A 318 -5.60 13.77 8.45
N LEU A 319 -5.40 14.01 9.74
CA LEU A 319 -5.78 13.10 10.83
C LEU A 319 -6.91 13.73 11.63
N THR A 320 -8.07 13.08 11.63
CA THR A 320 -9.22 13.53 12.43
C THR A 320 -9.54 12.52 13.53
N GLY A 321 -9.90 13.04 14.72
CA GLY A 321 -10.32 12.22 15.84
C GLY A 321 -11.49 12.79 16.64
N LYS A 322 -12.17 11.90 17.37
CA LYS A 322 -13.28 12.26 18.25
C LYS A 322 -12.77 13.01 19.48
N GLY A 323 -13.39 14.15 19.75
CA GLY A 323 -13.17 14.91 21.00
C GLY A 323 -11.91 15.78 21.00
N ILE A 324 -11.16 15.82 19.89
CA ILE A 324 -10.03 16.74 19.75
C ILE A 324 -10.53 18.19 19.79
N LYS A 325 -9.86 18.99 20.62
CA LYS A 325 -10.05 20.43 20.78
C LYS A 325 -9.02 21.13 19.92
N ASP A 326 -9.46 22.16 19.20
CA ASP A 326 -8.67 22.92 18.23
C ASP A 326 -8.04 22.07 17.11
N LYS A 327 -7.13 22.68 16.36
CA LYS A 327 -6.44 22.09 15.22
C LYS A 327 -4.97 22.49 15.26
N ILE A 328 -4.09 21.57 14.87
CA ILE A 328 -2.67 21.84 14.68
C ILE A 328 -2.22 21.38 13.30
N THR A 329 -1.30 22.14 12.69
CA THR A 329 -0.63 21.77 11.44
C THR A 329 0.86 21.65 11.73
N LEU A 330 1.46 20.55 11.30
CA LEU A 330 2.88 20.25 11.39
C LEU A 330 3.52 20.47 10.00
N PRO A 331 4.74 21.03 9.91
CA PRO A 331 5.62 21.38 11.03
C PRO A 331 5.14 22.62 11.82
N CYS A 332 5.43 22.63 13.11
CA CYS A 332 5.16 23.77 14.00
C CYS A 332 6.26 23.92 15.05
N GLN A 333 6.21 24.99 15.84
CA GLN A 333 7.09 25.15 17.00
C GLN A 333 6.74 24.15 18.09
N LEU A 334 7.75 23.60 18.78
CA LEU A 334 7.56 22.60 19.83
C LEU A 334 6.62 23.10 20.94
N GLU A 335 6.69 24.39 21.29
CA GLU A 335 5.81 25.03 22.27
C GLU A 335 4.34 24.97 21.86
N ASN A 336 4.04 25.11 20.56
CA ASN A 336 2.67 25.01 20.04
C ASN A 336 2.20 23.55 20.06
N LEU A 337 3.09 22.61 19.76
CA LEU A 337 2.80 21.19 19.87
C LEU A 337 2.44 20.80 21.31
N GLU A 338 3.28 21.15 22.27
CA GLU A 338 3.06 20.78 23.68
C GLU A 338 1.78 21.44 24.24
N LYS A 339 1.47 22.69 23.86
CA LYS A 339 0.18 23.32 24.21
C LYS A 339 -1.01 22.53 23.65
N PHE A 340 -0.93 22.09 22.38
CA PHE A 340 -1.98 21.28 21.77
C PHE A 340 -2.15 19.92 22.46
N LEU A 341 -1.04 19.26 22.82
CA LEU A 341 -1.05 17.97 23.52
C LEU A 341 -1.65 18.10 24.93
N VAL A 342 -1.28 19.14 25.68
CA VAL A 342 -1.85 19.44 27.01
C VAL A 342 -3.35 19.73 26.92
N LEU A 343 -3.79 20.53 25.94
CA LEU A 343 -5.21 20.83 25.73
C LEU A 343 -6.05 19.56 25.47
N ASN A 344 -5.43 18.57 24.84
CA ASN A 344 -6.04 17.32 24.40
C ASN A 344 -5.69 16.10 25.27
N SER A 345 -5.10 16.29 26.47
CA SER A 345 -4.66 15.18 27.34
C SER A 345 -5.79 14.22 27.74
N ASP A 346 -7.02 14.72 27.82
CA ASP A 346 -8.21 13.92 28.15
C ASP A 346 -8.62 12.98 27.00
N ASN A 347 -8.22 13.29 25.77
CA ASN A 347 -8.63 12.58 24.54
C ASN A 347 -7.47 11.87 23.83
N LEU A 348 -6.22 12.25 24.15
CA LEU A 348 -4.99 11.66 23.62
C LEU A 348 -4.21 10.97 24.72
N LYS A 349 -4.11 9.64 24.62
CA LYS A 349 -3.27 8.82 25.50
C LYS A 349 -1.80 9.15 25.31
N GLU A 350 -0.96 8.88 26.30
CA GLU A 350 0.50 9.11 26.21
C GLU A 350 1.13 8.51 24.94
N ARG A 351 0.74 7.29 24.56
CA ARG A 351 1.19 6.66 23.30
C ARG A 351 0.78 7.46 22.05
N GLU A 352 -0.41 8.05 22.03
CA GLU A 352 -0.89 8.86 20.91
C GLU A 352 -0.17 10.21 20.87
N GLN A 353 0.13 10.81 22.03
CA GLN A 353 0.96 12.01 22.11
C GLN A 353 2.38 11.75 21.58
N GLU A 354 2.98 10.60 21.92
CA GLU A 354 4.29 10.21 21.39
C GLU A 354 4.27 9.97 19.87
N ILE A 355 3.18 9.38 19.34
CA ILE A 355 2.97 9.29 17.89
C ILE A 355 3.00 10.70 17.27
N ILE A 356 2.27 11.66 17.84
CA ILE A 356 2.21 13.03 17.33
C ILE A 356 3.60 13.72 17.37
N ARG A 357 4.40 13.49 18.42
CA ARG A 357 5.78 13.99 18.46
C ARG A 357 6.64 13.39 17.35
N LYS A 358 6.52 12.08 17.09
CA LYS A 358 7.19 11.43 15.95
C LYS A 358 6.72 11.94 14.59
N LEU A 359 5.44 12.30 14.47
CA LEU A 359 4.91 12.95 13.27
C LEU A 359 5.52 14.34 13.05
N LEU A 360 5.84 15.10 14.11
CA LEU A 360 6.60 16.35 13.97
C LEU A 360 8.01 16.08 13.43
N VAL A 361 8.69 15.05 13.92
CA VAL A 361 10.01 14.64 13.40
C VAL A 361 9.91 14.21 11.93
N GLU A 362 8.86 13.48 11.54
CA GLU A 362 8.62 13.05 10.16
C GLU A 362 8.54 14.24 9.19
N VAL A 363 7.73 15.25 9.51
CA VAL A 363 7.57 16.44 8.64
C VAL A 363 8.77 17.37 8.65
N GLN A 364 9.59 17.34 9.70
CA GLN A 364 10.84 18.10 9.76
C GLN A 364 11.95 17.43 8.95
N THR A 365 11.92 16.09 8.87
CA THR A 365 12.92 15.30 8.17
C THR A 365 12.65 15.24 6.66
N ASN A 366 11.38 15.21 6.27
CA ASN A 366 10.95 14.99 4.89
C ASN A 366 10.40 16.29 4.26
N LYS A 367 10.75 16.56 3.00
CA LYS A 367 10.33 17.78 2.28
C LYS A 367 8.89 17.66 1.76
N LYS A 368 8.25 18.81 1.49
CA LYS A 368 6.89 18.91 0.92
C LYS A 368 5.84 18.08 1.68
N LEU A 369 6.01 17.91 2.99
CA LEU A 369 5.13 17.10 3.83
C LEU A 369 4.56 17.95 4.96
N GLU A 370 3.24 17.94 5.08
CA GLU A 370 2.50 18.53 6.20
C GLU A 370 1.57 17.51 6.82
N ILE A 371 1.27 17.69 8.10
CA ILE A 371 0.29 16.86 8.81
C ILE A 371 -0.65 17.77 9.58
N GLU A 372 -1.95 17.64 9.32
CA GLU A 372 -3.00 18.36 10.05
C GLU A 372 -3.69 17.39 11.01
N ILE A 373 -3.86 17.81 12.27
CA ILE A 373 -4.55 17.03 13.30
C ILE A 373 -5.66 17.88 13.89
N GLY A 374 -6.89 17.36 13.91
CA GLY A 374 -8.05 18.07 14.43
C GLY A 374 -9.26 17.19 14.72
N ALA A 375 -10.40 17.82 15.01
CA ALA A 375 -11.67 17.14 15.19
C ALA A 375 -12.22 16.55 13.88
N ASN A 376 -13.11 15.57 14.01
CA ASN A 376 -13.90 15.01 12.91
C ASN A 376 -14.94 15.96 12.34
#